data_AF-A0A3C0QBR0-F1
#
_entry.id   AF-A0A3C0QBR0-F1
#
_cell.length_a   1.000
_cell.length_b   1.000
_cell.length_c   1.000
_cell.angle_alpha   90.00
_cell.angle_beta   90.00
_cell.angle_gamma   90.00
#
_symmetry.space_group_name_H-M   'P 1'
#
loop_
_entity.id
_entity.type
_entity.pdbx_description
1 polymer ?
#
loop_
_entity_poly.entity_id
_entity_poly.type
_entity_poly.pdbx_seq_one_letter_code
_entity_poly.pdbx_strand_id
1 'polypeptide(L)'
;MKKRYVVRLTLEERDQLEDLVNRGREAAYRRRHARVLLLVDEGEHGSGLADWEAAEQIGFSRRTVEQIRERCVTEGLHSALDRRKRSRERSRTLDGDGEAILVSLACSDAPPGRSRWTLQLLADQLKTLEVVESISHECVRQVLRKHHKTLAEVDVVHTGTGKRPLRVSDGGRA
;
A
#
# COMPACT_ATOMS: atom_id res chain seq x y z
N MET A 1 -2.96 2.61 -35.90
CA MET A 1 -3.04 1.20 -35.44
C MET A 1 -4.47 0.90 -35.04
N LYS A 2 -4.95 -0.33 -35.23
CA LYS A 2 -6.32 -0.73 -34.88
C LYS A 2 -6.48 -0.76 -33.36
N LYS A 3 -7.51 -0.08 -32.85
CA LYS A 3 -7.90 -0.05 -31.44
C LYS A 3 -8.35 -1.47 -31.02
N ARG A 4 -7.68 -2.09 -30.04
CA ARG A 4 -8.04 -3.44 -29.54
C ARG A 4 -9.19 -3.41 -28.53
N TYR A 5 -9.20 -2.41 -27.65
CA TYR A 5 -10.18 -2.27 -26.57
C TYR A 5 -11.04 -1.02 -26.78
N VAL A 6 -12.17 -1.16 -27.47
CA VAL A 6 -13.07 -0.04 -27.77
C VAL A 6 -14.00 0.16 -26.57
N VAL A 7 -14.02 1.38 -26.04
CA VAL A 7 -14.95 1.76 -24.97
C VAL A 7 -16.24 2.22 -25.62
N ARG A 8 -17.37 1.64 -25.18
CA ARG A 8 -18.72 2.05 -25.56
C ARG A 8 -19.52 2.15 -24.28
N LEU A 9 -19.80 3.37 -23.85
CA LEU A 9 -20.55 3.61 -22.63
C LEU A 9 -22.05 3.59 -22.91
N THR A 10 -22.82 3.08 -21.96
CA THR A 10 -24.27 3.32 -21.95
C THR A 10 -24.57 4.75 -21.50
N LEU A 11 -25.80 5.22 -21.72
CA LEU A 11 -26.26 6.50 -21.20
C LEU A 11 -26.09 6.60 -19.67
N GLU A 12 -26.43 5.54 -18.95
CA GLU A 12 -26.32 5.48 -17.49
C GLU A 12 -24.86 5.58 -17.03
N GLU A 13 -23.94 4.87 -17.69
CA GLU A 13 -22.51 4.93 -17.39
C GLU A 13 -21.94 6.31 -17.69
N ARG A 14 -22.38 6.93 -18.78
CA ARG A 14 -21.98 8.27 -19.17
C ARG A 14 -22.42 9.30 -18.12
N ASP A 15 -23.69 9.28 -17.72
CA ASP A 15 -24.22 10.17 -16.69
C ASP A 15 -23.45 10.02 -15.38
N GLN A 16 -23.13 8.78 -14.98
CA GLN A 16 -22.30 8.52 -13.80
C GLN A 16 -20.90 9.15 -13.90
N LEU A 17 -20.27 9.09 -15.07
CA LEU A 17 -18.96 9.69 -15.30
C LEU A 17 -19.02 11.22 -15.33
N GLU A 18 -20.03 11.80 -15.99
CA GLU A 18 -20.24 13.25 -16.04
C GLU A 18 -20.48 13.81 -14.63
N ASP A 19 -21.35 13.15 -13.86
CA ASP A 19 -21.56 13.44 -12.45
C ASP A 19 -20.28 13.37 -11.64
N LEU A 20 -19.47 12.31 -11.85
CA LEU A 20 -18.21 12.14 -11.14
C LEU A 20 -17.22 13.26 -11.44
N VAL A 21 -17.17 13.72 -12.70
CA VAL A 21 -16.31 14.82 -13.12
C VAL A 21 -16.75 16.15 -12.50
N ASN A 22 -18.06 16.38 -12.39
CA ASN A 22 -18.65 17.61 -11.87
C ASN A 22 -18.64 17.67 -10.34
N ARG A 23 -18.71 16.52 -9.66
CA ARG A 23 -18.63 16.44 -8.19
C ARG A 23 -17.21 16.75 -7.71
N GLY A 24 -17.02 17.93 -7.11
CA GLY A 24 -15.73 18.39 -6.58
C GLY A 24 -15.16 17.60 -5.39
N ARG A 25 -15.88 16.63 -4.84
CA ARG A 25 -15.48 15.83 -3.66
C ARG A 25 -14.65 14.59 -4.01
N GLU A 26 -14.59 14.22 -5.28
CA GLU A 26 -13.92 13.01 -5.74
C GLU A 26 -12.40 13.19 -5.92
N ALA A 27 -11.65 12.12 -5.69
CA ALA A 27 -10.20 12.10 -5.87
C ALA A 27 -9.83 12.57 -7.29
N ALA A 28 -8.83 13.46 -7.40
CA ALA A 28 -8.45 14.06 -8.69
C ALA A 28 -8.10 13.01 -9.76
N TYR A 29 -7.47 11.90 -9.36
CA TYR A 29 -7.16 10.77 -10.26
C TYR A 29 -8.43 10.15 -10.84
N ARG A 30 -9.43 9.87 -9.99
CA ARG A 30 -10.71 9.26 -10.39
C ARG A 30 -11.45 10.15 -11.39
N ARG A 31 -11.45 11.48 -11.15
CA ARG A 31 -12.01 12.48 -12.08
C ARG A 31 -11.27 12.53 -13.42
N ARG A 32 -9.94 12.49 -13.43
CA ARG A 32 -9.17 12.45 -14.68
C ARG A 32 -9.43 11.18 -15.47
N HIS A 33 -9.55 10.04 -14.81
CA HIS A 33 -9.90 8.77 -15.45
C HIS A 33 -11.31 8.80 -16.07
N ALA A 34 -12.29 9.35 -15.35
CA ALA A 34 -13.62 9.56 -15.90
C ALA A 34 -13.61 10.45 -17.15
N ARG A 35 -12.87 11.57 -17.12
CA ARG A 35 -12.70 12.42 -18.31
C ARG A 35 -12.08 11.68 -19.48
N VAL A 36 -11.06 10.86 -19.25
CA VAL A 36 -10.44 10.04 -20.31
C VAL A 36 -11.50 9.13 -20.94
N LEU A 37 -12.29 8.42 -20.14
CA LEU A 37 -13.31 7.50 -20.63
C LEU A 37 -14.40 8.22 -21.43
N LEU A 38 -14.84 9.40 -21.00
CA LEU A 38 -15.80 10.23 -21.74
C LEU A 38 -15.25 10.70 -23.10
N LEU A 39 -13.95 11.05 -23.17
CA LEU A 39 -13.32 11.51 -24.40
C LEU A 39 -13.15 10.38 -25.43
N VAL A 40 -12.76 9.19 -24.97
CA VAL A 40 -12.45 8.04 -25.84
C VAL A 40 -13.65 7.11 -26.10
N ASP A 41 -14.81 7.44 -25.53
CA ASP A 41 -16.06 6.71 -25.76
C ASP A 41 -16.43 6.76 -27.25
N GLU A 42 -16.54 5.58 -27.88
CA GLU A 42 -16.99 5.39 -29.27
C GLU A 42 -18.45 4.91 -29.34
N GLY A 43 -19.21 5.09 -28.24
CA GLY A 43 -20.65 4.91 -28.21
C GLY A 43 -21.41 5.99 -28.99
N GLU A 44 -22.73 5.85 -29.07
CA GLU A 44 -23.62 6.75 -29.82
C GLU A 44 -23.53 8.22 -29.38
N HIS A 45 -23.22 8.45 -28.11
CA HIS A 45 -23.10 9.78 -27.51
C HIS A 45 -21.64 10.16 -27.19
N GLY A 46 -20.68 9.34 -27.60
CA GLY A 46 -19.26 9.51 -27.31
C GLY A 46 -18.54 10.39 -28.33
N SER A 47 -17.46 11.07 -27.91
CA SER A 47 -16.65 11.88 -28.83
C SER A 47 -15.70 11.07 -29.71
N GLY A 48 -15.45 9.79 -29.36
CA GLY A 48 -14.63 8.87 -30.15
C GLY A 48 -13.18 9.31 -30.37
N LEU A 49 -12.67 10.22 -29.53
CA LEU A 49 -11.36 10.85 -29.73
C LEU A 49 -10.24 9.81 -29.85
N ALA A 50 -9.20 10.18 -30.60
CA ALA A 50 -8.02 9.34 -30.65
C ALA A 50 -7.26 9.38 -29.32
N ASP A 51 -6.57 8.29 -28.98
CA ASP A 51 -5.88 8.17 -27.69
C ASP A 51 -4.81 9.25 -27.48
N TRP A 52 -4.21 9.76 -28.57
CA TRP A 52 -3.21 10.81 -28.50
C TRP A 52 -3.85 12.17 -28.18
N GLU A 53 -4.99 12.51 -28.78
CA GLU A 53 -5.74 13.75 -28.49
C GLU A 53 -6.26 13.74 -27.06
N ALA A 54 -6.86 12.63 -26.62
CA ALA A 54 -7.33 12.49 -25.24
C ALA A 54 -6.18 12.57 -24.23
N ALA A 55 -5.01 12.02 -24.58
CA ALA A 55 -3.81 12.11 -23.75
C ALA A 55 -3.33 13.56 -23.62
N GLU A 56 -3.29 14.31 -24.72
CA GLU A 56 -2.91 15.73 -24.72
C GLU A 56 -3.86 16.59 -23.88
N GLN A 57 -5.18 16.43 -24.05
CA GLN A 57 -6.18 17.21 -23.30
C GLN A 57 -6.10 16.99 -21.78
N ILE A 58 -5.76 15.77 -21.34
CA ILE A 58 -5.71 15.40 -19.92
C ILE A 58 -4.30 15.55 -19.32
N GLY A 59 -3.26 15.65 -20.14
CA GLY A 59 -1.86 15.64 -19.71
C GLY A 59 -1.36 14.25 -19.30
N PHE A 60 -1.84 13.21 -19.98
CA PHE A 60 -1.40 11.82 -19.80
C PHE A 60 -0.53 11.36 -20.96
N SER A 61 0.12 10.20 -20.77
CA SER A 61 0.75 9.50 -21.89
C SER A 61 -0.30 8.71 -22.66
N ARG A 62 -0.08 8.50 -23.96
CA ARG A 62 -0.92 7.60 -24.78
C ARG A 62 -1.08 6.21 -24.15
N ARG A 63 0.02 5.66 -23.61
CA ARG A 63 0.05 4.38 -22.89
C ARG A 63 -0.94 4.34 -21.72
N THR A 64 -1.07 5.45 -20.98
CA THR A 64 -1.99 5.56 -19.85
C THR A 64 -3.45 5.50 -20.33
N VAL A 65 -3.79 6.21 -21.42
CA VAL A 65 -5.13 6.17 -22.01
C VAL A 65 -5.47 4.76 -22.52
N GLU A 66 -4.53 4.11 -23.21
CA GLU A 66 -4.67 2.71 -23.65
C GLU A 66 -4.94 1.76 -22.47
N GLN A 67 -4.23 1.91 -21.35
CA GLN A 67 -4.43 1.10 -20.15
C GLN A 67 -5.78 1.36 -19.47
N ILE A 68 -6.22 2.61 -19.43
CA ILE A 68 -7.54 2.97 -18.88
C ILE A 68 -8.65 2.30 -19.68
N ARG A 69 -8.56 2.37 -21.02
CA ARG A 69 -9.51 1.71 -21.92
C ARG A 69 -9.50 0.18 -21.78
N GLU A 70 -8.31 -0.42 -21.82
CA GLU A 70 -8.13 -1.87 -21.63
C GLU A 70 -8.78 -2.33 -20.33
N ARG A 71 -8.58 -1.58 -19.24
CA ARG A 71 -9.14 -1.91 -17.93
C ARG A 71 -10.66 -1.71 -17.88
N CYS A 72 -11.19 -0.69 -18.53
CA CYS A 72 -12.63 -0.48 -18.63
C CYS A 72 -13.31 -1.66 -19.34
N VAL A 73 -12.71 -2.16 -20.42
CA VAL A 73 -13.26 -3.25 -21.21
C VAL A 73 -13.06 -4.63 -20.55
N THR A 74 -11.93 -4.85 -19.88
CA THR A 74 -11.60 -6.18 -19.31
C THR A 74 -12.02 -6.36 -17.85
N GLU A 75 -11.99 -5.29 -17.05
CA GLU A 75 -12.28 -5.32 -15.61
C GLU A 75 -13.53 -4.49 -15.22
N GLY A 76 -14.13 -3.78 -16.17
CA GLY A 76 -15.32 -2.94 -15.96
C GLY A 76 -15.05 -1.48 -15.60
N LEU A 77 -16.10 -0.67 -15.63
CA LEU A 77 -16.06 0.79 -15.44
C LEU A 77 -15.43 1.21 -14.10
N HIS A 78 -15.93 0.67 -12.98
CA HIS A 78 -15.42 1.00 -11.65
C HIS A 78 -13.95 0.65 -11.49
N SER A 79 -13.52 -0.49 -12.05
CA SER A 79 -12.12 -0.90 -12.04
C SER A 79 -11.24 0.10 -12.78
N ALA A 80 -11.68 0.65 -13.91
CA ALA A 80 -10.93 1.67 -14.64
C ALA A 80 -10.78 2.99 -13.87
N LEU A 81 -11.77 3.34 -13.04
CA LEU A 81 -11.77 4.56 -12.23
C LEU A 81 -10.89 4.46 -10.98
N ASP A 82 -10.83 3.27 -10.38
CA ASP A 82 -10.14 3.06 -9.11
C ASP A 82 -8.67 2.71 -9.25
N ARG A 83 -7.87 3.06 -8.24
CA ARG A 83 -6.46 2.67 -8.20
C ARG A 83 -6.34 1.15 -8.13
N ARG A 84 -5.49 0.56 -8.96
CA ARG A 84 -5.20 -0.89 -8.91
C ARG A 84 -4.75 -1.27 -7.50
N LYS A 85 -5.48 -2.20 -6.87
CA LYS A 85 -5.08 -2.78 -5.59
C LYS A 85 -3.72 -3.45 -5.78
N ARG A 86 -2.77 -3.19 -4.88
CA ARG A 86 -1.46 -3.84 -4.92
C ARG A 86 -1.69 -5.34 -4.64
N SER A 87 -1.34 -6.18 -5.60
CA SER A 87 -1.45 -7.64 -5.49
C SER A 87 -0.38 -8.26 -4.60
N ARG A 88 0.70 -7.53 -4.30
CA ARG A 88 1.77 -8.04 -3.45
C ARG A 88 1.35 -7.94 -1.99
N GLU A 89 0.70 -8.98 -1.49
CA GLU A 89 0.78 -9.32 -0.08
C GLU A 89 2.26 -9.55 0.23
N ARG A 90 2.85 -8.63 1.02
CA ARG A 90 4.14 -8.92 1.62
C ARG A 90 3.88 -10.07 2.59
N SER A 91 4.49 -11.23 2.35
CA SER A 91 4.54 -12.29 3.36
C SER A 91 5.02 -11.66 4.67
N ARG A 92 4.25 -11.85 5.73
CA ARG A 92 4.66 -11.33 7.04
C ARG A 92 5.89 -12.12 7.47
N THR A 93 6.88 -11.43 8.02
CA THR A 93 8.10 -12.08 8.56
C THR A 93 7.77 -12.97 9.76
N LEU A 94 6.75 -12.60 10.54
CA LEU A 94 6.15 -13.44 11.58
C LEU A 94 4.74 -13.85 11.15
N ASP A 95 4.45 -15.14 11.24
CA ASP A 95 3.11 -15.69 11.13
C ASP A 95 2.33 -15.52 12.45
N GLY A 96 1.10 -16.04 12.51
CA GLY A 96 0.26 -15.92 13.69
C GLY A 96 0.86 -16.57 14.94
N ASP A 97 1.48 -17.74 14.76
CA ASP A 97 2.10 -18.49 15.85
C ASP A 97 3.39 -17.80 16.34
N GLY A 98 4.21 -17.28 15.43
CA GLY A 98 5.38 -16.48 15.76
C GLY A 98 5.04 -15.17 16.47
N GLU A 99 3.92 -14.52 16.11
CA GLU A 99 3.42 -13.36 16.87
C GLU A 99 3.04 -13.77 18.32
N ALA A 100 2.39 -14.93 18.51
CA ALA A 100 1.99 -15.41 19.83
C ALA A 100 3.20 -15.75 20.72
N ILE A 101 4.22 -16.40 20.15
CA ILE A 101 5.48 -16.69 20.85
C ILE A 101 6.16 -15.37 21.28
N LEU A 102 6.20 -14.37 20.40
CA LEU A 102 6.77 -13.07 20.73
C LEU A 102 6.02 -12.38 21.89
N VAL A 103 4.70 -12.42 21.89
CA VAL A 103 3.89 -11.83 22.98
C VAL A 103 4.15 -12.57 24.29
N SER A 104 4.21 -13.90 24.26
CA SER A 104 4.51 -14.73 25.45
C SER A 104 5.89 -14.40 26.03
N LEU A 105 6.93 -14.31 25.18
CA LEU A 105 8.27 -13.91 25.59
C LEU A 105 8.31 -12.49 26.17
N ALA A 106 7.56 -11.55 25.56
CA ALA A 106 7.51 -10.18 26.04
C ALA A 106 6.88 -10.10 27.45
N CYS A 107 5.93 -10.97 27.77
CA CYS A 107 5.30 -11.05 29.09
C CYS A 107 6.11 -11.86 30.11
N SER A 108 7.18 -12.56 29.72
CA SER A 108 7.99 -13.35 30.65
C SER A 108 9.09 -12.51 31.32
N ASP A 109 9.70 -13.08 32.36
CA ASP A 109 10.88 -12.49 32.98
C ASP A 109 12.02 -12.32 31.96
N ALA A 110 12.78 -11.24 32.14
CA ALA A 110 13.92 -10.93 31.32
C ALA A 110 15.07 -11.94 31.56
N PRO A 111 15.93 -12.19 30.56
CA PRO A 111 17.02 -13.15 30.70
C PRO A 111 18.04 -12.70 31.77
N PRO A 112 18.78 -13.64 32.37
CA PRO A 112 19.75 -13.35 33.43
C PRO A 112 20.75 -12.25 33.02
N GLY A 113 20.99 -11.29 33.92
CA GLY A 113 21.90 -10.16 33.64
C GLY A 113 21.25 -9.00 32.87
N ARG A 114 19.93 -9.03 32.67
CA ARG A 114 19.15 -7.92 32.11
C ARG A 114 17.94 -7.63 33.00
N SER A 115 17.63 -6.34 33.17
CA SER A 115 16.48 -5.91 33.98
C SER A 115 15.16 -5.92 33.21
N ARG A 116 15.20 -6.05 31.88
CA ARG A 116 14.02 -6.00 30.99
C ARG A 116 14.33 -6.53 29.60
N TRP A 117 13.28 -6.95 28.89
CA TRP A 117 13.35 -7.20 27.45
C TRP A 117 13.62 -5.91 26.68
N THR A 118 14.47 -6.01 25.65
CA THR A 118 14.62 -4.97 24.63
C THR A 118 14.18 -5.55 23.30
N LEU A 119 13.78 -4.69 22.35
CA LEU A 119 13.35 -5.14 21.01
C LEU A 119 14.41 -5.99 20.30
N GLN A 120 15.70 -5.69 20.54
CA GLN A 120 16.80 -6.45 19.97
C GLN A 120 16.98 -7.81 20.65
N LEU A 121 16.86 -7.88 21.99
CA LEU A 121 16.88 -9.15 22.70
C LEU A 121 15.72 -10.06 22.29
N LEU A 122 14.52 -9.52 22.10
CA LEU A 122 13.38 -10.29 21.61
C LEU A 122 13.61 -10.79 20.17
N ALA A 123 14.18 -9.96 19.29
CA ALA A 123 14.53 -10.36 17.93
C ALA A 123 15.60 -11.47 17.92
N ASP A 124 16.60 -11.38 18.79
CA ASP A 124 17.65 -12.38 18.92
C ASP A 124 17.09 -13.68 19.50
N GLN A 125 16.23 -13.60 20.52
CA GLN A 125 15.58 -14.76 21.12
C GLN A 125 14.66 -15.50 20.12
N LEU A 126 13.93 -14.77 19.27
CA LEU A 126 13.10 -15.38 18.21
C LEU A 126 13.92 -16.16 17.18
N LYS A 127 15.14 -15.70 16.88
CA LYS A 127 16.08 -16.46 16.02
C LYS A 127 16.63 -17.68 16.74
N THR A 128 16.97 -17.55 18.03
CA THR A 128 17.46 -18.67 18.86
C THR A 128 16.42 -19.78 19.01
N LEU A 129 15.13 -19.44 19.08
CA LEU A 129 14.03 -20.40 19.12
C LEU A 129 13.62 -20.93 17.73
N GLU A 130 14.37 -20.58 16.68
CA GLU A 130 14.12 -20.99 15.28
C GLU A 130 12.72 -20.64 14.76
N VAL A 131 12.07 -19.62 15.34
CA VAL A 131 10.75 -19.14 14.91
C VAL A 131 10.87 -18.40 13.58
N VAL A 132 11.97 -17.68 13.37
CA VAL A 132 12.27 -16.92 12.15
C VAL A 132 13.77 -16.90 11.86
N GLU A 133 14.16 -17.02 10.59
CA GLU A 133 15.56 -16.97 10.16
C GLU A 133 16.17 -15.56 10.35
N SER A 134 15.37 -14.52 10.08
CA SER A 134 15.80 -13.13 10.22
C SER A 134 14.64 -12.22 10.51
N ILE A 135 14.80 -11.36 11.53
CA ILE A 135 13.79 -10.39 11.93
C ILE A 135 14.43 -9.07 12.35
N SER A 136 13.82 -7.97 11.92
CA SER A 136 14.19 -6.63 12.36
C SER A 136 13.51 -6.28 13.68
N HIS A 137 14.19 -5.53 14.54
CA HIS A 137 13.60 -4.93 15.75
C HIS A 137 12.34 -4.10 15.45
N GLU A 138 12.23 -3.51 14.26
CA GLU A 138 11.01 -2.78 13.84
C GLU A 138 9.82 -3.72 13.59
N CYS A 139 10.07 -4.95 13.12
CA CYS A 139 9.01 -5.95 12.98
C CYS A 139 8.50 -6.37 14.36
N VAL A 140 9.41 -6.64 15.31
CA VAL A 140 9.09 -6.91 16.72
C VAL A 140 8.25 -5.77 17.31
N ARG A 141 8.69 -4.52 17.15
CA ARG A 141 7.95 -3.35 17.65
C ARG A 141 6.55 -3.24 17.04
N GLN A 142 6.40 -3.47 15.73
CA GLN A 142 5.09 -3.41 15.07
C GLN A 142 4.13 -4.49 15.60
N VAL A 143 4.62 -5.70 15.83
CA VAL A 143 3.84 -6.80 16.42
C VAL A 143 3.45 -6.45 17.86
N LEU A 144 4.39 -6.02 18.70
CA LEU A 144 4.07 -5.64 20.08
C LEU A 144 3.09 -4.47 20.14
N ARG A 145 3.22 -3.47 19.26
CA ARG A 145 2.27 -2.35 19.18
C ARG A 145 0.86 -2.81 18.79
N LYS A 146 0.74 -3.81 17.91
CA LYS A 146 -0.55 -4.42 17.54
C LYS A 146 -1.21 -5.09 18.76
N HIS A 147 -0.41 -5.68 19.64
CA HIS A 147 -0.84 -6.41 20.84
C HIS A 147 -0.71 -5.60 22.15
N HIS A 148 -0.61 -4.27 22.07
CA HIS A 148 -0.35 -3.43 23.24
C HIS A 148 -1.38 -3.55 24.37
N LYS A 149 -2.64 -3.92 24.07
CA LYS A 149 -3.67 -4.15 25.09
C LYS A 149 -3.38 -5.38 25.95
N THR A 150 -2.80 -6.42 25.36
CA THR A 150 -2.36 -7.65 26.04
C THR A 150 -1.08 -7.40 26.85
N LEU A 151 -0.26 -6.44 26.41
CA LEU A 151 1.00 -6.08 27.05
C LEU A 151 0.85 -5.00 28.12
N ALA A 152 -0.28 -4.31 28.25
CA ALA A 152 -0.42 -3.16 29.15
C ALA A 152 -0.30 -3.49 30.65
N GLU A 153 -0.34 -4.76 31.05
CA GLU A 153 -0.06 -5.18 32.43
C GLU A 153 1.44 -5.30 32.75
N VAL A 154 2.31 -5.38 31.72
CA VAL A 154 3.75 -5.55 31.87
C VAL A 154 4.42 -4.46 31.03
N ASP A 155 5.20 -3.56 31.63
CA ASP A 155 5.73 -2.36 30.97
C ASP A 155 6.84 -2.70 29.92
N VAL A 156 6.50 -3.36 28.80
CA VAL A 156 7.49 -4.05 27.92
C VAL A 156 8.04 -3.22 26.76
N VAL A 157 7.57 -1.99 26.52
CA VAL A 157 7.98 -1.23 25.31
C VAL A 157 8.74 0.04 25.65
N HIS A 158 10.03 -0.10 25.92
CA HIS A 158 10.96 1.03 25.90
C HIS A 158 11.83 0.98 24.64
N THR A 159 11.66 1.98 23.78
CA THR A 159 12.67 2.28 22.76
C THR A 159 13.93 2.69 23.50
N GLY A 160 14.98 1.87 23.42
CA GLY A 160 16.26 2.20 24.04
C GLY A 160 16.69 3.59 23.62
N THR A 161 16.90 4.48 24.59
CA THR A 161 17.56 5.78 24.45
C THR A 161 19.06 5.58 24.17
N GLY A 162 19.39 4.76 23.17
CA GLY A 162 20.71 4.76 22.57
C GLY A 162 20.77 5.98 21.67
N LYS A 163 21.51 7.02 22.07
CA LYS A 163 21.92 8.09 21.15
C LYS A 163 22.49 7.41 19.91
N ARG A 164 21.81 7.51 18.77
CA ARG A 164 22.39 7.11 17.48
C ARG A 164 23.64 7.98 17.30
N PRO A 165 24.84 7.42 17.12
CA PRO A 165 25.99 8.25 16.82
C PRO A 165 25.70 9.00 15.53
N LEU A 166 25.80 10.32 15.58
CA LEU A 166 25.68 11.17 14.40
C LEU A 166 26.78 10.74 13.44
N ARG A 167 26.40 10.36 12.22
CA ARG A 167 27.36 10.00 11.19
C ARG A 167 28.04 11.30 10.77
N VAL A 168 29.29 11.48 11.20
CA VAL A 168 30.12 12.60 10.74
C VAL A 168 30.45 12.39 9.26
N SER A 169 30.62 13.48 8.52
CA SER A 169 30.81 13.54 7.07
C SER A 169 31.90 12.61 6.54
N ASP A 170 32.91 12.32 7.38
CA ASP A 170 34.13 11.58 7.00
C ASP A 170 34.05 10.08 7.25
N GLY A 171 32.86 9.53 7.53
CA GLY A 171 32.64 8.08 7.61
C GLY A 171 33.18 7.38 8.87
N GLY A 172 33.77 8.12 9.82
CA GLY A 172 34.15 7.62 11.15
C GLY A 172 32.98 7.56 12.13
N ARG A 173 33.07 6.65 13.13
CA ARG A 173 32.12 6.55 14.25
C ARG A 173 32.69 7.30 15.46
N ALA A 174 31.87 8.15 16.10
CA ALA A 174 32.13 8.75 17.42
C ALA A 174 31.25 8.08 18.47
#